data_AF-K9P571-F1
#
_entry.id   AF-K9P571-F1
#
_cell.length_a   1.000
_cell.length_b   1.000
_cell.length_c   1.000
_cell.angle_alpha   90.00
_cell.angle_beta   90.00
_cell.angle_gamma   90.00
#
_symmetry.space_group_name_H-M   'P 1'
#
loop_
_entity.id
_entity.type
_entity.pdbx_description
1 polymer ?
#
loop_
_entity_poly.entity_id
_entity_poly.type
_entity_poly.pdbx_seq_one_letter_code
_entity_poly.pdbx_strand_id
1 'polypeptide(L)'
;MPSPESPIGSANTDLCQLVAAAADLCRRPLRHAVVNPDQGAISAEPGAEEEGVDSLDLCLRLEARTPEGERVPAEDLELEIYRSGDDLNLTLAWRQGEDHPLLWQGSHPVWMDGATGLRSHCPPDGAPLEALARRLRALLRPDQG
;
A
#
# COMPACT_ATOMS: atom_id res chain seq x y z
N MET A 1 13.15 -34.63 -19.41
CA MET A 1 13.61 -33.22 -19.46
C MET A 1 12.58 -32.42 -18.69
N PRO A 2 12.81 -32.07 -17.41
CA PRO A 2 11.93 -31.16 -16.70
C PRO A 2 12.14 -29.71 -17.21
N SER A 3 11.05 -28.99 -17.45
CA SER A 3 11.03 -27.58 -17.83
C SER A 3 11.52 -26.69 -16.68
N PRO A 4 12.14 -25.52 -16.95
CA PRO A 4 12.60 -24.63 -15.90
C PRO A 4 11.42 -24.01 -15.14
N GLU A 5 11.46 -24.16 -13.83
CA GLU A 5 10.58 -23.51 -12.87
C GLU A 5 10.65 -21.99 -13.06
N SER A 6 9.53 -21.36 -13.40
CA SER A 6 9.38 -19.90 -13.32
C SER A 6 9.58 -19.46 -11.87
N PRO A 7 10.26 -18.33 -11.58
CA PRO A 7 10.44 -17.88 -10.21
C PRO A 7 9.12 -17.35 -9.67
N ILE A 8 8.41 -18.18 -8.90
CA ILE A 8 7.13 -17.86 -8.23
C ILE A 8 7.30 -16.72 -7.19
N GLY A 9 8.51 -16.20 -6.96
CA GLY A 9 8.81 -15.16 -5.95
C GLY A 9 9.15 -13.75 -6.44
N SER A 10 9.24 -13.46 -7.76
CA SER A 10 9.82 -12.18 -8.22
C SER A 10 8.87 -10.98 -8.09
N ALA A 11 7.69 -11.03 -8.70
CA ALA A 11 6.86 -9.84 -8.89
C ALA A 11 6.36 -9.18 -7.58
N ASN A 12 5.99 -9.96 -6.57
CA ASN A 12 5.56 -9.42 -5.27
C ASN A 12 6.72 -8.82 -4.48
N THR A 13 7.92 -9.38 -4.63
CA THR A 13 9.13 -8.85 -4.01
C THR A 13 9.50 -7.51 -4.63
N ASP A 14 9.37 -7.39 -5.95
CA ASP A 14 9.61 -6.16 -6.70
C ASP A 14 8.61 -5.05 -6.31
N LEU A 15 7.33 -5.39 -6.13
CA LEU A 15 6.31 -4.44 -5.65
C LEU A 15 6.59 -3.94 -4.22
N CYS A 16 6.86 -4.85 -3.29
CA CYS A 16 7.15 -4.48 -1.90
C CYS A 16 8.38 -3.57 -1.78
N GLN A 17 9.43 -3.83 -2.57
CA GLN A 17 10.61 -2.98 -2.62
C GLN A 17 10.30 -1.59 -3.19
N LEU A 18 9.48 -1.52 -4.24
CA LEU A 18 9.05 -0.26 -4.84
C LEU A 18 8.24 0.59 -3.85
N VAL A 19 7.28 -0.04 -3.15
CA VAL A 19 6.46 0.63 -2.13
C VAL A 19 7.33 1.13 -0.98
N ALA A 20 8.25 0.30 -0.47
CA ALA A 20 9.17 0.67 0.59
C ALA A 20 10.05 1.87 0.19
N ALA A 21 10.63 1.85 -1.01
CA ALA A 21 11.48 2.92 -1.52
C ALA A 21 10.71 4.24 -1.70
N ALA A 22 9.44 4.17 -2.16
CA ALA A 22 8.58 5.34 -2.26
C ALA A 22 8.28 5.93 -0.87
N ALA A 23 7.98 5.08 0.11
CA ALA A 23 7.70 5.50 1.49
C ALA A 23 8.91 6.16 2.15
N ASP A 24 10.10 5.56 2.05
CA ASP A 24 11.36 6.12 2.56
C ASP A 24 11.67 7.51 2.00
N LEU A 25 11.35 7.72 0.72
CA LEU A 25 11.60 8.99 0.07
C LEU A 25 10.63 10.08 0.52
N CYS A 26 9.36 9.74 0.70
CA CYS A 26 8.29 10.67 1.01
C CYS A 26 8.16 10.96 2.52
N ARG A 27 8.49 9.99 3.38
CA ARG A 27 8.32 10.05 4.85
C ARG A 27 9.65 10.09 5.60
N ARG A 28 10.61 10.88 5.12
CA ARG A 28 11.90 11.05 5.81
C ARG A 28 11.68 11.61 7.23
N PRO A 29 12.45 11.15 8.24
CA PRO A 29 13.62 10.28 8.12
C PRO A 29 13.31 8.78 8.23
N LEU A 30 12.04 8.36 8.22
CA LEU A 30 11.65 6.98 8.46
C LEU A 30 12.13 6.02 7.37
N ARG A 31 12.35 4.77 7.80
CA ARG A 31 12.62 3.61 6.95
C ARG A 31 11.45 2.64 7.01
N HIS A 32 11.13 1.97 5.90
CA HIS A 32 9.94 1.14 5.81
C HIS A 32 10.26 -0.28 5.36
N ALA A 33 9.66 -1.25 6.04
CA ALA A 33 9.49 -2.61 5.53
C ALA A 33 8.05 -2.78 5.04
N VAL A 34 7.83 -3.54 3.97
CA VAL A 34 6.48 -3.81 3.44
C VAL A 34 6.14 -5.28 3.66
N VAL A 35 4.98 -5.52 4.22
CA VAL A 35 4.45 -6.87 4.50
C VAL A 35 3.11 -7.02 3.78
N ASN A 36 2.96 -8.11 3.03
CA ASN A 36 1.67 -8.52 2.49
C ASN A 36 1.01 -9.51 3.47
N PRO A 37 -0.09 -9.16 4.16
CA PRO A 37 -0.76 -10.05 5.11
C PRO A 37 -1.41 -11.27 4.43
N ASP A 38 -1.88 -11.15 3.19
CA ASP A 38 -2.60 -12.21 2.48
C ASP A 38 -1.68 -13.33 2.00
N GLN A 39 -0.39 -13.01 1.75
CA GLN A 39 0.62 -14.03 1.43
C GLN A 39 0.93 -14.99 2.61
N GLY A 40 0.51 -14.65 3.84
CA GLY A 40 0.63 -15.53 5.01
C GLY A 40 -0.57 -16.43 5.25
N ALA A 41 -1.69 -16.22 4.55
CA ALA A 41 -2.96 -16.92 4.77
C ALA A 41 -3.16 -18.15 3.87
N ILE A 42 -2.13 -18.61 3.17
CA ILE A 42 -2.16 -19.82 2.35
C ILE A 42 -2.08 -21.09 3.22
N SER A 43 -2.99 -21.22 4.18
CA SER A 43 -3.51 -22.54 4.55
C SER A 43 -4.54 -22.86 3.47
N ALA A 44 -4.12 -23.68 2.51
CA ALA A 44 -4.89 -24.05 1.34
C ALA A 44 -6.22 -24.71 1.73
N GLU A 45 -7.33 -24.00 1.55
CA GLU A 45 -8.63 -24.63 1.31
C GLU A 45 -8.78 -24.76 -0.22
N PRO A 46 -8.64 -25.98 -0.79
CA PRO A 46 -8.74 -26.19 -2.23
C PRO A 46 -10.20 -26.10 -2.65
N GLY A 47 -10.61 -25.01 -3.28
CA GLY A 47 -11.96 -24.91 -3.84
C GLY A 47 -12.53 -23.50 -4.02
N ALA A 48 -11.83 -22.44 -3.61
CA ALA A 48 -12.24 -21.07 -3.95
C ALA A 48 -11.90 -20.80 -5.42
N GLU A 49 -12.93 -20.90 -6.23
CA GLU A 49 -13.07 -20.57 -7.64
C GLU A 49 -12.30 -19.28 -7.97
N GLU A 50 -11.31 -19.37 -8.87
CA GLU A 50 -10.60 -18.21 -9.45
C GLU A 50 -11.57 -17.45 -10.39
N GLU A 51 -12.53 -16.74 -9.82
CA GLU A 51 -13.33 -15.77 -10.56
C GLU A 51 -12.53 -14.46 -10.67
N GLY A 52 -11.82 -14.30 -11.80
CA GLY A 52 -11.34 -12.99 -12.27
C GLY A 52 -10.14 -12.40 -11.51
N VAL A 53 -8.97 -13.01 -11.67
CA VAL A 53 -7.67 -12.51 -11.16
C VAL A 53 -7.17 -11.29 -11.97
N ASP A 54 -7.97 -10.22 -12.03
CA ASP A 54 -7.59 -8.92 -12.62
C ASP A 54 -7.94 -7.74 -11.69
N SER A 55 -8.62 -7.99 -10.58
CA SER A 55 -8.81 -7.04 -9.47
C SER A 55 -7.66 -7.17 -8.47
N LEU A 56 -6.61 -6.38 -8.68
CA LEU A 56 -5.56 -6.14 -7.67
C LEU A 56 -6.15 -5.35 -6.48
N ASP A 57 -7.05 -5.97 -5.72
CA ASP A 57 -7.40 -5.52 -4.39
C ASP A 57 -6.27 -6.03 -3.48
N LEU A 58 -5.25 -5.17 -3.31
CA LEU A 58 -4.04 -5.49 -2.56
C LEU A 58 -3.98 -4.66 -1.29
N CYS A 59 -3.91 -5.35 -0.16
CA CYS A 59 -3.62 -4.75 1.14
C CYS A 59 -2.14 -4.99 1.48
N LEU A 60 -1.42 -3.91 1.77
CA LEU A 60 -0.02 -3.95 2.18
C LEU A 60 0.14 -3.18 3.49
N ARG A 61 1.04 -3.66 4.36
CA ARG A 61 1.40 -2.98 5.59
C ARG A 61 2.80 -2.39 5.48
N LEU A 62 2.92 -1.09 5.72
CA LEU A 62 4.19 -0.38 5.81
C LEU A 62 4.58 -0.29 7.29
N GLU A 63 5.60 -1.05 7.67
CA GLU A 63 6.18 -1.01 9.01
C GLU A 63 7.29 0.03 9.09
N ALA A 64 7.09 1.06 9.91
CA ALA A 64 8.02 2.17 10.06
C ALA A 64 9.13 1.85 11.05
N ARG A 65 10.32 2.38 10.75
CA ARG A 65 11.53 2.31 11.54
C ARG A 65 12.27 3.64 11.56
N THR A 66 13.03 3.88 12.62
CA THR A 66 14.03 4.96 12.66
C THR A 66 15.17 4.67 11.67
N PRO A 67 16.01 5.67 11.32
CA PRO A 67 17.23 5.44 10.54
C PRO A 67 18.17 4.38 11.14
N GLU A 68 18.13 4.23 12.47
CA GLU A 68 18.91 3.26 13.24
C GLU A 68 18.28 1.85 13.22
N GLY A 69 17.06 1.71 12.69
CA GLY A 69 16.36 0.43 12.50
C GLY A 69 15.35 0.07 13.60
N GLU A 70 15.14 0.96 14.58
CA GLU A 70 14.19 0.74 15.69
C GLU A 70 12.74 0.85 15.18
N ARG A 71 11.83 -0.01 15.63
CA ARG A 71 10.41 0.02 15.20
C ARG A 71 9.68 1.24 15.75
N VAL A 72 8.83 1.85 14.91
CA VAL A 72 7.96 2.97 15.28
C VAL A 72 6.49 2.63 14.93
N PRO A 73 5.79 1.81 15.74
CA PRO A 73 4.47 1.30 15.38
C PRO A 73 3.39 2.38 15.20
N ALA A 74 3.55 3.55 15.82
CA ALA A 74 2.63 4.68 15.65
C ALA A 74 2.69 5.28 14.23
N GLU A 75 3.76 5.03 13.49
CA GLU A 75 3.96 5.50 12.12
C GLU A 75 3.67 4.42 11.07
N ASP A 76 3.25 3.21 11.51
CA ASP A 76 2.86 2.13 10.61
C ASP A 76 1.59 2.53 9.83
N LEU A 77 1.61 2.25 8.52
CA LEU A 77 0.47 2.51 7.64
C LEU A 77 -0.07 1.22 7.04
N GLU A 78 -1.37 1.22 6.79
CA GLU A 78 -2.04 0.30 5.90
C GLU A 78 -2.24 0.98 4.55
N LEU A 79 -1.85 0.27 3.49
CA LEU A 79 -1.98 0.69 2.10
C LEU A 79 -2.93 -0.28 1.42
N GLU A 80 -4.05 0.22 0.96
CA GLU A 80 -4.97 -0.51 0.10
C GLU A 80 -4.82 0.03 -1.33
N ILE A 81 -4.70 -0.86 -2.30
CA ILE A 81 -4.66 -0.53 -3.72
C ILE A 81 -5.80 -1.28 -4.38
N TYR A 82 -6.54 -0.60 -5.26
CA TYR A 82 -7.63 -1.21 -6.01
C TYR A 82 -7.82 -0.52 -7.36
N ARG A 83 -8.37 -1.26 -8.32
CA ARG A 83 -8.66 -0.75 -9.66
C ARG A 83 -10.16 -0.55 -9.84
N SER A 84 -10.53 0.59 -10.40
CA SER A 84 -11.90 0.86 -10.83
C SER A 84 -11.87 1.22 -12.31
N GLY A 85 -12.20 0.24 -13.16
CA GLY A 85 -11.91 0.33 -14.59
C GLY A 85 -10.41 0.48 -14.84
N ASP A 86 -10.03 1.48 -15.64
CA ASP A 86 -8.62 1.80 -15.93
C ASP A 86 -7.95 2.67 -14.86
N ASP A 87 -8.70 3.12 -13.85
CA ASP A 87 -8.19 3.99 -12.79
C ASP A 87 -7.65 3.20 -11.59
N LEU A 88 -6.43 3.52 -11.20
CA LEU A 88 -5.76 2.96 -10.03
C LEU A 88 -5.96 3.86 -8.81
N ASN A 89 -6.75 3.43 -7.84
CA ASN A 89 -6.99 4.16 -6.60
C ASN A 89 -6.24 3.50 -5.44
N LEU A 90 -5.95 4.28 -4.41
CA LEU A 90 -5.35 3.76 -3.19
C LEU A 90 -5.84 4.49 -1.95
N THR A 91 -5.76 3.81 -0.81
CA THR A 91 -6.03 4.35 0.51
C THR A 91 -4.77 4.21 1.38
N LEU A 92 -4.42 5.24 2.15
CA LEU A 92 -3.42 5.19 3.21
C LEU A 92 -4.10 5.50 4.54
N ALA A 93 -3.98 4.59 5.49
CA ALA A 93 -4.51 4.75 6.84
C ALA A 93 -3.43 4.47 7.88
N TRP A 94 -3.44 5.19 9.00
CA TRP A 94 -2.61 4.82 10.14
C TRP A 94 -3.18 3.56 10.78
N ARG A 95 -2.29 2.62 11.10
CA ARG A 95 -2.70 1.36 11.72
C ARG A 95 -3.14 1.54 13.17
N GLN A 96 -2.64 2.57 13.83
CA GLN A 96 -2.92 2.85 15.23
C GLN A 96 -3.84 4.07 15.33
N GLY A 97 -4.96 3.91 16.03
CA GLY A 97 -5.92 4.97 16.28
C GLY A 97 -6.97 5.09 15.17
N GLU A 98 -8.17 4.59 15.45
CA GLU A 98 -9.34 4.68 14.55
C GLU A 98 -9.76 6.13 14.27
N ASP A 99 -9.33 7.08 15.11
CA ASP A 99 -9.61 8.51 14.96
C ASP A 99 -8.65 9.21 13.99
N HIS A 100 -7.57 8.56 13.54
CA HIS A 100 -6.65 9.18 12.60
C HIS A 100 -7.33 9.36 11.23
N PRO A 101 -7.19 10.54 10.60
CA PRO A 101 -7.68 10.74 9.25
C PRO A 101 -7.03 9.74 8.28
N LEU A 102 -7.78 9.27 7.30
CA LEU A 102 -7.27 8.41 6.24
C LEU A 102 -7.24 9.17 4.92
N LEU A 103 -6.25 8.86 4.08
CA LEU A 103 -6.07 9.49 2.78
C LEU A 103 -6.55 8.55 1.69
N TRP A 104 -7.56 8.99 0.95
CA TRP A 104 -7.94 8.38 -0.31
C TRP A 104 -7.32 9.11 -1.49
N GLN A 105 -6.73 8.37 -2.43
CA GLN A 105 -6.10 8.90 -3.63
C GLN A 105 -6.74 8.33 -4.89
N GLY A 106 -7.75 9.07 -5.37
CA GLY A 106 -8.23 9.00 -6.74
C GLY A 106 -7.39 9.89 -7.68
N SER A 107 -8.06 10.55 -8.61
CA SER A 107 -7.45 11.61 -9.43
C SER A 107 -6.91 12.76 -8.59
N HIS A 108 -7.52 13.01 -7.42
CA HIS A 108 -7.10 13.99 -6.43
C HIS A 108 -7.10 13.36 -5.03
N PRO A 109 -6.22 13.82 -4.11
CA PRO A 109 -6.25 13.38 -2.72
C PRO A 109 -7.53 13.88 -2.02
N VAL A 110 -8.12 13.01 -1.20
CA VAL A 110 -9.24 13.32 -0.32
C VAL A 110 -8.92 12.76 1.06
N TRP A 111 -8.89 13.65 2.05
CA TRP A 111 -8.81 13.26 3.45
C TRP A 111 -10.20 12.96 3.98
N MET A 112 -10.30 11.88 4.74
CA MET A 112 -11.51 11.47 5.42
C MET A 112 -11.21 11.27 6.90
N ASP A 113 -12.17 11.60 7.74
CA ASP A 113 -12.14 11.29 9.16
C ASP A 113 -12.20 9.78 9.36
N GLY A 114 -11.30 9.22 10.18
CA GLY A 114 -11.16 7.76 10.33
C GLY A 114 -12.38 7.11 10.98
N ALA A 115 -13.05 7.80 11.90
CA ALA A 115 -14.20 7.27 12.63
C ALA A 115 -15.51 7.35 11.81
N THR A 116 -15.69 8.42 11.03
CA THR A 116 -16.95 8.70 10.35
C THR A 116 -16.93 8.43 8.85
N GLY A 117 -15.73 8.35 8.25
CA GLY A 117 -15.55 8.25 6.79
C GLY A 117 -15.93 9.51 6.02
N LEU A 118 -16.30 10.60 6.71
CA LEU A 118 -16.67 11.86 6.08
C LEU A 118 -15.42 12.64 5.70
N ARG A 119 -15.53 13.43 4.63
CA ARG A 119 -14.42 14.29 4.18
C ARG A 119 -13.97 15.23 5.30
N SER A 120 -12.67 15.27 5.53
CA SER A 120 -12.03 16.09 6.54
C SER A 120 -10.96 17.01 5.92
N HIS A 121 -10.31 17.80 6.78
CA HIS A 121 -9.16 18.60 6.38
C HIS A 121 -7.88 17.76 6.39
N CYS A 122 -6.92 18.15 5.55
CA CYS A 122 -5.58 17.57 5.58
C CYS A 122 -4.96 17.76 6.99
N PRO A 123 -4.45 16.68 7.63
CA PRO A 123 -3.76 16.81 8.90
C PRO A 123 -2.41 17.54 8.73
N PRO A 124 -1.82 18.08 9.81
CA PRO A 124 -0.56 18.85 9.74
C PRO A 124 0.60 18.13 9.05
N ASP A 125 0.64 16.81 9.14
CA ASP A 125 1.63 15.90 8.58
C ASP A 125 1.12 15.16 7.31
N GLY A 126 0.04 15.63 6.71
CA GLY A 126 -0.58 14.97 5.56
C GLY A 126 0.21 15.10 4.25
N ALA A 127 1.03 16.15 4.09
CA ALA A 127 1.76 16.38 2.83
C ALA A 127 2.72 15.22 2.44
N PRO A 128 3.51 14.64 3.36
CA PRO A 128 4.23 13.39 3.12
C PRO A 128 3.38 12.23 2.60
N LEU A 129 2.17 12.04 3.15
CA LEU A 129 1.26 10.96 2.74
C LEU A 129 0.67 11.24 1.35
N GLU A 130 0.27 12.47 1.05
CA GLU A 130 -0.17 12.86 -0.30
C GLU A 130 0.95 12.67 -1.33
N ALA A 131 2.19 12.99 -0.96
CA ALA A 131 3.35 12.77 -1.82
C ALA A 131 3.59 11.29 -2.09
N LEU A 132 3.49 10.45 -1.04
CA LEU A 132 3.60 8.99 -1.15
C LEU A 132 2.50 8.44 -2.06
N ALA A 133 1.25 8.78 -1.79
CA ALA A 133 0.08 8.36 -2.55
C ALA A 133 0.21 8.70 -4.05
N ARG A 134 0.54 9.95 -4.36
CA ARG A 134 0.76 10.39 -5.74
C ARG A 134 1.90 9.62 -6.42
N ARG A 135 2.98 9.35 -5.69
CA ARG A 135 4.13 8.61 -6.22
C ARG A 135 3.79 7.15 -6.51
N LEU A 136 3.12 6.48 -5.58
CA LEU A 136 2.67 5.10 -5.76
C LEU A 136 1.72 4.99 -6.95
N ARG A 137 0.73 5.89 -7.06
CA ARG A 137 -0.19 5.91 -8.22
C ARG A 137 0.54 6.09 -9.55
N ALA A 138 1.61 6.90 -9.58
CA ALA A 138 2.41 7.08 -10.79
C ALA A 138 3.27 5.86 -11.15
N LEU A 139 3.85 5.18 -10.14
CA LEU A 139 4.72 4.02 -10.35
C LEU A 139 3.95 2.74 -10.70
N LEU A 140 2.70 2.63 -10.23
CA LEU A 140 1.87 1.43 -10.38
C LEU A 140 0.87 1.53 -11.53
N ARG A 141 0.75 2.70 -12.16
CA ARG A 141 0.03 2.83 -13.41
C ARG A 141 0.82 2.07 -14.49
N PRO A 142 0.20 1.17 -15.25
CA PRO A 142 0.86 0.58 -16.40
C PRO A 142 1.27 1.72 -17.34
N ASP A 143 2.52 1.68 -17.83
CA ASP A 143 3.06 2.65 -18.77
C ASP A 143 2.03 2.90 -19.88
N GLN A 144 1.57 4.15 -20.01
CA GLN A 144 0.87 4.56 -21.22
C GLN A 144 1.93 4.71 -22.30
N GLY A 145 2.22 3.60 -22.98
CA GLY A 145 2.88 3.60 -24.28
C GLY A 145 1.98 4.21 -25.36
#